data_AF-A0A957E6U7-F1
#
_entry.id   AF-A0A957E6U7-F1
#
_cell.length_a   1.000
_cell.length_b   1.000
_cell.length_c   1.000
_cell.angle_alpha   90.00
_cell.angle_beta   90.00
_cell.angle_gamma   90.00
#
_symmetry.space_group_name_H-M   'P 1'
#
loop_
_entity.id
_entity.type
_entity.pdbx_description
1 polymer ?
#
loop_
_entity_poly.entity_id
_entity_poly.type
_entity_poly.pdbx_seq_one_letter_code
_entity_poly.pdbx_strand_id
1 'polypeptide(L)'
;AIDVAGAGGTSWSQVEMYRAPTARLARVAGAFIDWGIPTAVSIQYCREVAPHLPIFASGGIKNGIDVAKCMALGANLVGLAGAFLRAADKDGVPGVIELAETLTDELRISMFCSGAADLTALAETKLISHF
;
A
#
# COMPACT_ATOMS: atom_id res chain seq x y z
N ALA A 1 11.77 1.49 -12.88
CA ALA A 1 10.68 1.11 -11.96
C ALA A 1 10.36 2.30 -11.07
N ILE A 2 9.13 2.40 -10.55
CA ILE A 2 8.70 3.43 -9.58
C ILE A 2 7.98 2.73 -8.43
N ASP A 3 8.24 3.16 -7.19
CA ASP A 3 7.39 2.88 -6.02
C ASP A 3 6.54 4.12 -5.72
N VAL A 4 5.22 3.96 -5.71
CA VAL A 4 4.27 5.08 -5.61
C VAL A 4 4.19 5.68 -4.20
N ALA A 5 4.49 4.90 -3.16
CA ALA A 5 4.45 5.30 -1.73
C ALA A 5 3.34 6.31 -1.40
N GLY A 6 2.09 5.99 -1.78
CA GLY A 6 0.99 6.94 -1.76
C GLY A 6 0.45 7.28 -0.38
N ALA A 7 -0.39 8.31 -0.31
CA ALA A 7 -1.09 8.71 0.89
C ALA A 7 -2.14 7.65 1.31
N GLY A 8 -2.39 7.54 2.62
CA GLY A 8 -3.35 6.59 3.21
C GLY A 8 -2.72 5.57 4.19
N GLY A 9 -1.39 5.56 4.32
CA GLY A 9 -0.65 4.74 5.28
C GLY A 9 0.06 5.54 6.35
N THR A 10 1.33 5.21 6.60
CA THR A 10 2.20 6.01 7.46
C THR A 10 2.27 7.45 6.93
N SER A 11 1.80 8.41 7.72
CA SER A 11 1.86 9.83 7.36
C SER A 11 3.16 10.44 7.89
N TRP A 12 4.07 10.80 6.98
CA TRP A 12 5.33 11.45 7.36
C TRP A 12 5.12 12.87 7.89
N SER A 13 4.10 13.60 7.43
CA SER A 13 3.73 14.88 8.03
C SER A 13 3.31 14.72 9.49
N GLN A 14 2.61 13.62 9.84
CA GLN A 14 2.33 13.31 11.25
C GLN A 14 3.59 12.94 12.04
N VAL A 15 4.49 12.12 11.46
CA VAL A 15 5.77 11.80 12.11
C VAL A 15 6.52 13.09 12.45
N GLU A 16 6.64 14.02 11.51
CA GLU A 16 7.30 15.31 11.74
C GLU A 16 6.53 16.21 12.70
N MET A 17 5.19 16.15 12.71
CA MET A 17 4.37 16.85 13.71
C MET A 17 4.70 16.38 15.14
N TYR A 18 4.80 15.06 15.37
CA TYR A 18 5.15 14.50 16.68
C TYR A 18 6.62 14.73 17.07
N ARG A 19 7.52 14.83 16.09
CA ARG A 19 8.94 15.15 16.29
C ARG A 19 9.22 16.64 16.43
N ALA A 20 8.25 17.50 16.12
CA ALA A 20 8.46 18.94 16.01
C ALA A 20 8.94 19.55 17.34
N PRO A 21 10.00 20.38 17.35
CA PRO A 21 10.57 20.92 18.58
C PRO A 21 9.75 22.07 19.17
N THR A 22 8.72 22.56 18.46
CA THR A 22 7.86 23.65 18.93
C THR A 22 6.41 23.42 18.50
N ALA A 23 5.46 23.94 19.28
CA ALA A 23 4.04 23.90 18.93
C ALA A 23 3.71 24.61 17.60
N ARG A 24 4.49 25.64 17.23
CA ARG A 24 4.32 26.31 15.92
C ARG A 24 4.64 25.35 14.78
N LEU A 25 5.76 24.65 14.84
CA LEU A 25 6.17 23.70 13.80
C LEU A 25 5.26 22.47 13.77
N ALA A 26 4.80 22.00 14.93
CA ALA A 26 3.79 20.94 15.00
C ALA A 26 2.51 21.34 14.25
N ARG A 27 2.01 22.58 14.44
CA ARG A 27 0.84 23.08 13.68
C ARG A 27 1.10 23.19 12.18
N VAL A 28 2.31 23.59 11.77
CA VAL A 28 2.67 23.64 10.34
C VAL A 28 2.63 22.24 9.75
N ALA A 29 3.28 21.26 10.37
CA ALA A 29 3.27 19.87 9.89
C ALA A 29 1.85 19.28 9.89
N GLY A 30 1.07 19.53 10.95
CA GLY A 30 -0.31 19.07 11.09
C GLY A 30 -1.26 19.60 10.01
N ALA A 31 -0.98 20.76 9.42
CA ALA A 31 -1.77 21.27 8.29
C ALA A 31 -1.68 20.39 7.03
N PHE A 32 -0.68 19.51 6.94
CA PHE A 32 -0.44 18.60 5.80
C PHE A 32 -0.72 17.14 6.15
N ILE A 33 -1.50 16.87 7.20
CA ILE A 33 -1.79 15.51 7.68
C ILE A 33 -2.40 14.60 6.59
N ASP A 34 -3.27 15.18 5.76
CA ASP A 34 -3.99 14.52 4.66
C ASP A 34 -3.45 14.92 3.27
N TRP A 35 -2.26 15.52 3.20
CA TRP A 35 -1.65 15.92 1.93
C TRP A 35 -1.02 14.73 1.20
N GLY A 36 -1.29 14.60 -0.09
CA GLY A 36 -0.65 13.63 -0.98
C GLY A 36 -1.64 12.98 -1.94
N ILE A 37 -1.11 12.20 -2.90
CA ILE A 37 -1.94 11.43 -3.84
C ILE A 37 -2.21 10.05 -3.22
N PRO A 38 -3.48 9.62 -3.07
CA PRO A 38 -3.80 8.30 -2.52
C PRO A 38 -3.16 7.17 -3.35
N THR A 39 -2.71 6.10 -2.68
CA THR A 39 -2.00 4.98 -3.33
C THR A 39 -2.70 4.44 -4.57
N ALA A 40 -4.02 4.20 -4.51
CA ALA A 40 -4.79 3.70 -5.65
C ALA A 40 -4.73 4.64 -6.87
N VAL A 41 -4.84 5.95 -6.62
CA VAL A 41 -4.79 6.98 -7.67
C VAL A 41 -3.37 7.09 -8.24
N SER A 42 -2.34 7.07 -7.38
CA SER A 42 -0.94 7.11 -7.82
C SER A 42 -0.58 5.95 -8.74
N ILE A 43 -1.05 4.73 -8.45
CA ILE A 43 -0.84 3.56 -9.32
C ILE A 43 -1.42 3.83 -10.71
N GLN A 44 -2.66 4.31 -10.77
CA GLN A 44 -3.35 4.57 -12.04
C GLN A 44 -2.66 5.68 -12.84
N TYR A 45 -2.27 6.79 -12.19
CA TYR A 45 -1.52 7.86 -12.85
C TYR A 45 -0.20 7.35 -13.42
N CYS A 46 0.57 6.57 -12.65
CA CYS A 46 1.82 6.00 -13.14
C CYS A 46 1.58 5.04 -14.32
N ARG A 47 0.53 4.21 -14.27
CA ARG A 47 0.23 3.27 -15.35
C ARG A 47 -0.24 3.98 -16.62
N GLU A 48 -1.02 5.05 -16.49
CA GLU A 48 -1.48 5.87 -17.61
C GLU A 48 -0.33 6.54 -18.36
N VAL A 49 0.60 7.18 -17.64
CA VAL A 49 1.71 7.92 -18.27
C VAL A 49 2.90 7.03 -18.66
N ALA A 50 3.04 5.86 -18.02
CA ALA A 50 4.14 4.93 -18.28
C ALA A 50 3.65 3.45 -18.34
N PRO A 51 2.94 3.05 -19.43
CA PRO A 51 2.25 1.77 -19.53
C PRO A 51 3.11 0.52 -19.36
N HIS A 52 4.42 0.61 -19.61
CA HIS A 52 5.35 -0.53 -19.51
C HIS A 52 6.33 -0.42 -18.35
N LEU A 53 6.30 0.68 -17.58
CA LEU A 53 7.20 0.83 -16.45
C LEU A 53 6.76 -0.12 -15.32
N PRO A 54 7.69 -0.84 -14.67
CA PRO A 54 7.35 -1.59 -13.47
C PRO A 54 6.92 -0.65 -12.34
N ILE A 55 5.73 -0.90 -11.78
CA ILE A 55 5.12 -0.11 -10.69
C ILE A 55 5.08 -0.94 -9.43
N PHE A 56 5.58 -0.39 -8.34
CA PHE A 56 5.52 -0.97 -7.01
C PHE A 56 4.48 -0.17 -6.23
N ALA A 57 3.47 -0.83 -5.70
CA ALA A 57 2.46 -0.22 -4.87
C ALA A 57 2.89 -0.27 -3.40
N SER A 58 3.12 0.88 -2.78
CA SER A 58 3.29 0.98 -1.35
C SER A 58 2.53 2.18 -0.80
N GLY A 59 2.39 2.24 0.52
CA GLY A 59 1.59 3.26 1.22
C GLY A 59 0.19 2.75 1.56
N GLY A 60 -0.04 2.44 2.83
CA GLY A 60 -1.39 2.20 3.36
C GLY A 60 -2.02 0.83 3.08
N ILE A 61 -1.28 -0.12 2.50
CA ILE A 61 -1.73 -1.51 2.34
C ILE A 61 -1.78 -2.20 3.70
N LYS A 62 -2.90 -2.87 4.00
CA LYS A 62 -3.17 -3.47 5.32
C LYS A 62 -3.31 -4.98 5.31
N ASN A 63 -3.79 -5.56 4.21
CA ASN A 63 -4.13 -6.98 4.10
C ASN A 63 -3.96 -7.48 2.65
N GLY A 64 -4.12 -8.78 2.43
CA GLY A 64 -4.00 -9.41 1.09
C GLY A 64 -5.08 -8.96 0.10
N ILE A 65 -6.23 -8.46 0.57
CA ILE A 65 -7.27 -7.87 -0.31
C ILE A 65 -6.76 -6.55 -0.90
N ASP A 66 -6.10 -5.70 -0.11
CA ASP A 66 -5.48 -4.47 -0.59
C ASP A 66 -4.34 -4.78 -1.58
N VAL A 67 -3.56 -5.83 -1.32
CA VAL A 67 -2.55 -6.33 -2.27
C VAL A 67 -3.21 -6.71 -3.59
N ALA A 68 -4.29 -7.49 -3.56
CA ALA A 68 -5.01 -7.90 -4.76
C ALA A 68 -5.56 -6.70 -5.56
N LYS A 69 -6.14 -5.71 -4.88
CA LYS A 69 -6.60 -4.46 -5.51
C LYS A 69 -5.45 -3.70 -6.16
N CYS A 70 -4.29 -3.60 -5.51
CA CYS A 70 -3.12 -2.92 -6.08
C CYS A 70 -2.65 -3.62 -7.37
N MET A 71 -2.62 -4.96 -7.38
CA MET A 71 -2.27 -5.74 -8.58
C MET A 71 -3.28 -5.49 -9.71
N ALA A 72 -4.58 -5.56 -9.42
CA ALA A 72 -5.65 -5.27 -10.40
C ALA A 72 -5.67 -3.81 -10.89
N LEU A 73 -5.14 -2.86 -10.10
CA LEU A 73 -4.94 -1.47 -10.52
C LEU A 73 -3.71 -1.28 -11.44
N GLY A 74 -2.92 -2.34 -11.65
CA GLY A 74 -1.76 -2.32 -12.55
C GLY A 74 -0.41 -2.24 -11.85
N ALA A 75 -0.32 -2.51 -10.54
CA ALA A 75 0.97 -2.70 -9.88
C ALA A 75 1.58 -4.06 -10.27
N ASN A 76 2.91 -4.14 -10.21
CA ASN A 76 3.68 -5.37 -10.43
C ASN A 76 4.15 -6.00 -9.12
N LEU A 77 4.35 -5.19 -8.08
CA LEU A 77 4.80 -5.59 -6.75
C LEU A 77 4.08 -4.74 -5.70
N VAL A 78 3.92 -5.26 -4.48
CA VAL A 78 3.28 -4.54 -3.38
C VAL A 78 4.18 -4.56 -2.15
N GLY A 79 4.41 -3.39 -1.56
CA GLY A 79 5.30 -3.17 -0.42
C GLY A 79 4.56 -2.68 0.82
N LEU A 80 4.89 -3.27 1.97
CA LEU A 80 4.38 -2.88 3.28
C LEU A 80 5.56 -2.57 4.20
N ALA A 81 5.49 -1.45 4.91
CA ALA A 81 6.51 -1.07 5.90
C ALA A 81 5.95 -1.11 7.33
N GLY A 82 4.99 -0.23 7.63
CA GLY A 82 4.47 -0.08 8.99
C GLY A 82 3.84 -1.34 9.60
N ALA A 83 3.24 -2.21 8.77
CA ALA A 83 2.68 -3.48 9.24
C ALA A 83 3.78 -4.44 9.71
N PHE A 84 4.82 -4.65 8.90
CA PHE A 84 5.96 -5.48 9.26
C PHE A 84 6.75 -4.92 10.44
N LEU A 85 6.93 -3.60 10.52
CA LEU A 85 7.59 -2.97 11.66
C LEU A 85 6.83 -3.26 12.97
N ARG A 86 5.49 -3.12 12.97
CA ARG A 86 4.67 -3.42 14.16
C ARG A 86 4.70 -4.90 14.54
N ALA A 87 4.68 -5.79 13.56
CA ALA A 87 4.78 -7.22 13.80
C ALA A 87 6.15 -7.59 14.42
N ALA A 88 7.23 -7.03 13.87
CA ALA A 88 8.58 -7.22 14.38
C ALA A 88 8.76 -6.67 15.80
N ASP A 89 8.22 -5.48 16.08
CA ASP A 89 8.30 -4.84 17.40
C ASP A 89 7.54 -5.63 18.47
N LYS A 90 6.35 -6.12 18.13
CA LYS A 90 5.47 -6.81 19.08
C LYS A 90 5.88 -8.27 19.33
N ASP A 91 6.10 -9.02 18.26
CA ASP A 91 6.16 -10.49 18.29
C ASP A 91 7.47 -11.02 17.63
N GLY A 92 8.40 -10.14 17.25
CA GLY A 92 9.70 -10.52 16.69
C GLY A 92 9.60 -11.23 15.33
N VAL A 93 10.59 -12.10 15.07
CA VAL A 93 10.63 -12.92 13.84
C VAL A 93 9.37 -13.78 13.65
N PRO A 94 8.83 -14.47 14.67
CA PRO A 94 7.59 -15.23 14.53
C PRO A 94 6.42 -14.38 14.02
N GLY A 95 6.21 -13.18 14.58
CA GLY A 95 5.12 -12.29 14.13
C GLY A 95 5.28 -11.78 12.71
N VAL A 96 6.53 -11.55 12.27
CA VAL A 96 6.82 -11.19 10.87
C VAL A 96 6.46 -12.32 9.91
N ILE A 97 6.78 -13.57 10.28
CA ILE A 97 6.44 -14.76 9.49
C ILE A 97 4.91 -14.92 9.43
N GLU A 98 4.24 -14.86 10.58
CA GLU A 98 2.77 -14.98 10.66
C GLU A 98 2.06 -13.92 9.80
N LEU A 99 2.54 -12.66 9.83
CA LEU A 99 2.00 -11.61 8.98
C LEU A 99 2.21 -11.92 7.49
N ALA A 100 3.39 -12.38 7.10
CA ALA A 100 3.68 -12.71 5.69
C ALA A 100 2.80 -13.87 5.19
N GLU A 101 2.62 -14.90 5.99
CA GLU A 101 1.75 -16.04 5.68
C GLU A 101 0.28 -15.60 5.59
N THR A 102 -0.19 -14.80 6.55
CA THR A 102 -1.55 -14.25 6.55
C THR A 102 -1.83 -13.43 5.28
N LEU A 103 -0.96 -12.50 4.93
CA LEU A 103 -1.08 -11.69 3.71
C LEU A 103 -1.12 -12.56 2.45
N THR A 104 -0.32 -13.64 2.43
CA THR A 104 -0.26 -14.57 1.30
C THR A 104 -1.57 -15.34 1.15
N ASP A 105 -2.13 -15.83 2.24
CA ASP A 105 -3.39 -16.59 2.20
C ASP A 105 -4.59 -15.69 1.88
N GLU A 106 -4.64 -14.48 2.42
CA GLU A 106 -5.65 -13.47 2.06
C GLU A 106 -5.59 -13.12 0.55
N LEU A 107 -4.38 -12.98 -0.01
CA LEU A 107 -4.20 -12.75 -1.45
C LEU A 107 -4.70 -13.94 -2.28
N ARG A 108 -4.34 -15.17 -1.90
CA ARG A 108 -4.81 -16.40 -2.57
C ARG A 108 -6.32 -16.53 -2.55
N ILE A 109 -6.95 -16.24 -1.40
CA ILE A 109 -8.41 -16.24 -1.28
C ILE A 109 -9.02 -15.14 -2.16
N SER A 110 -8.43 -13.94 -2.17
CA SER A 110 -8.89 -12.84 -3.02
C SER A 110 -8.84 -13.22 -4.50
N MET A 111 -7.75 -13.85 -4.93
CA MET A 111 -7.58 -14.39 -6.29
C MET A 111 -8.63 -15.46 -6.63
N PHE A 112 -8.86 -16.40 -5.72
CA PHE A 112 -9.90 -17.42 -5.87
C PHE A 112 -11.29 -16.79 -6.04
N CYS A 113 -11.65 -15.84 -5.16
CA CYS A 113 -12.93 -15.15 -5.21
C CYS A 113 -13.11 -14.28 -6.47
N SER A 114 -12.01 -13.83 -7.10
CA SER A 114 -12.04 -13.06 -8.34
C SER A 114 -11.86 -13.90 -9.60
N GLY A 115 -11.71 -15.22 -9.48
CA GLY A 115 -11.48 -16.12 -10.62
C GLY A 115 -10.09 -15.97 -11.27
N ALA A 116 -9.10 -15.46 -10.54
CA ALA A 116 -7.73 -15.29 -11.02
C ALA A 116 -6.86 -16.49 -10.59
N ALA A 117 -6.34 -17.25 -11.56
CA ALA A 117 -5.49 -18.43 -11.27
C ALA A 117 -4.04 -18.06 -10.89
N ASP A 118 -3.58 -16.89 -11.33
CA ASP A 118 -2.24 -16.36 -11.08
C ASP A 118 -2.26 -14.82 -11.02
N LEU A 119 -1.09 -14.22 -10.74
CA LEU A 119 -0.96 -12.77 -10.63
C LEU A 119 -1.16 -12.03 -11.96
N THR A 120 -0.94 -12.69 -13.10
CA THR A 120 -1.18 -12.12 -14.43
C THR A 120 -2.68 -11.98 -14.65
N ALA A 121 -3.44 -13.05 -14.40
CA ALA A 121 -4.90 -13.04 -14.45
C ALA A 121 -5.51 -12.05 -13.45
N LEU A 122 -4.90 -11.91 -12.27
CA LEU A 122 -5.34 -10.93 -11.26
C LEU A 122 -5.16 -9.49 -11.77
N ALA A 123 -4.03 -9.20 -12.42
CA ALA A 123 -3.77 -7.88 -12.98
C ALA A 123 -4.72 -7.49 -14.13
N GLU A 124 -5.31 -8.48 -14.81
CA GLU A 124 -6.32 -8.28 -15.86
C GLU A 124 -7.76 -8.30 -15.34
N THR A 125 -7.95 -8.60 -14.06
CA THR A 125 -9.28 -8.67 -13.45
C THR A 125 -9.94 -7.28 -13.43
N LYS A 126 -11.19 -7.20 -13.90
CA LYS A 126 -11.95 -5.95 -13.90
C LYS A 126 -12.19 -5.45 -12.48
N LEU A 127 -11.57 -4.33 -12.13
CA LEU A 127 -11.87 -3.59 -10.91
C LEU A 127 -13.03 -2.61 -11.17
N ILE A 128 -14.01 -2.54 -10.26
CA ILE A 128 -15.04 -1.49 -10.28
C ILE A 128 -14.53 -0.33 -9.42
N SER A 129 -14.17 0.78 -10.06
CA SER A 129 -13.54 1.94 -9.42
C SER A 129 -14.50 3.11 -9.15
N HIS A 130 -15.81 2.91 -9.31
CA HIS A 130 -16.83 3.95 -9.10
C HIS A 130 -17.84 3.50 -8.03
N PHE A 131 -17.76 4.09 -6.84
CA PHE A 131 -18.81 4.14 -5.82
C PHE A 131 -18.83 5.53 -5.20
#